data_AF-A0A6M7UTY4-F1
#
_entry.id   AF-A0A6M7UTY4-F1
#
_cell.length_a   1.000
_cell.length_b   1.000
_cell.length_c   1.000
_cell.angle_alpha   90.00
_cell.angle_beta   90.00
_cell.angle_gamma   90.00
#
_symmetry.space_group_name_H-M   'P 1'
#
loop_
_entity.id
_entity.type
_entity.pdbx_description
1 polymer ?
#
loop_
_entity_poly.entity_id
_entity_poly.type
_entity_poly.pdbx_seq_one_letter_code
_entity_poly.pdbx_strand_id
1 'polypeptide(L)'
;MQERIQFWGNSALWPNNVPGYVFAARAVHEVGKVIHGDAWTGTEPTTANPLDLRRTVLPNGSTFAPSQAVASRTVKETINALLRKFRPEFERKPVVYGPHGPEPLSFSTEEWQVGIELAEAANQKLVSAQKRLNDAIASIISACAEGHLISALRPKAGGRIGDPLPNYVWHTEHAANRFFWCQMSPNNPFGYSVVGGDGHQYIFFSRDSLDGYSRLLADASRPEPDRTTKTDYKTEKLIAWATELFNSVENNQRRIFTQAEFEAMARQEFPGVSIPKLRKEVWSGRPALFPRKAAKGA
;
A
#
# COMPACT_ATOMS: atom_id res chain seq x y z
N MET A 1 -1.26 18.07 11.13
CA MET A 1 -1.04 17.26 9.91
C MET A 1 0.42 17.28 9.47
N GLN A 2 1.06 18.45 9.39
CA GLN A 2 2.49 18.56 9.12
C GLN A 2 3.35 17.80 10.14
N GLU A 3 2.98 17.79 11.43
CA GLU A 3 3.72 17.08 12.48
C GLU A 3 3.84 15.57 12.24
N ARG A 4 2.77 14.90 11.75
CA ARG A 4 2.84 13.49 11.36
C ARG A 4 3.85 13.30 10.24
N ILE A 5 3.73 14.10 9.19
CA ILE A 5 4.61 14.01 8.01
C ILE A 5 6.07 14.27 8.44
N GLN A 6 6.31 15.22 9.34
CA GLN A 6 7.62 15.51 9.88
C GLN A 6 8.18 14.35 10.71
N PHE A 7 7.37 13.78 11.61
CA PHE A 7 7.76 12.63 12.41
C PHE A 7 8.07 11.41 11.55
N TRP A 8 7.19 11.06 10.62
CA TRP A 8 7.36 9.90 9.74
C TRP A 8 8.39 10.13 8.64
N GLY A 9 8.60 11.36 8.19
CA GLY A 9 9.55 11.72 7.15
C GLY A 9 10.98 11.86 7.64
N ASN A 10 11.20 11.91 8.96
CA ASN A 10 12.52 12.02 9.55
C ASN A 10 12.78 10.85 10.51
N SER A 11 13.33 9.77 9.97
CA SER A 11 13.66 8.57 10.74
C SER A 11 14.72 8.80 11.82
N ALA A 12 15.48 9.90 11.77
CA ALA A 12 16.40 10.29 12.84
C ALA A 12 15.68 10.76 14.11
N LEU A 13 14.39 11.13 14.02
CA LEU A 13 13.54 11.43 15.18
C LEU A 13 12.99 10.17 15.86
N TRP A 14 13.16 9.00 15.24
CA TRP A 14 12.66 7.75 15.80
C TRP A 14 13.64 7.22 16.85
N PRO A 15 13.14 6.61 17.93
CA PRO A 15 14.03 5.91 18.85
C PRO A 15 14.78 4.79 18.11
N ASN A 16 16.01 4.54 18.55
CA ASN A 16 16.77 3.37 18.12
C ASN A 16 16.01 2.09 18.47
N ASN A 17 16.19 1.05 17.65
CA ASN A 17 15.72 -0.28 18.01
C ASN A 17 16.45 -0.75 19.27
N VAL A 18 15.73 -1.44 20.14
CA VAL A 18 16.28 -2.12 21.31
C VAL A 18 16.52 -3.58 20.90
N PRO A 19 17.58 -4.26 21.36
CA PRO A 19 17.79 -5.67 21.06
C PRO A 19 16.52 -6.51 21.31
N GLY A 20 16.12 -7.33 20.34
CA GLY A 20 14.89 -8.13 20.39
C GLY A 20 13.59 -7.38 20.08
N TYR A 21 13.64 -6.07 19.81
CA TYR A 21 12.45 -5.25 19.58
C TYR A 21 12.60 -4.30 18.37
N VAL A 22 11.45 -3.97 17.77
CA VAL A 22 11.34 -3.12 16.60
C VAL A 22 10.42 -1.95 16.92
N PHE A 23 10.88 -0.73 16.67
CA PHE A 23 10.02 0.44 16.86
C PHE A 23 8.82 0.40 15.92
N ALA A 24 7.63 0.79 16.42
CA ALA A 24 6.38 0.62 15.69
C ALA A 24 6.36 1.26 14.29
N ALA A 25 7.03 2.41 14.09
CA ALA A 25 7.10 3.02 12.76
C ALA A 25 7.82 2.12 11.73
N ARG A 26 8.91 1.45 12.15
CA ARG A 26 9.63 0.50 11.30
C ARG A 26 8.79 -0.75 11.04
N ALA A 27 8.10 -1.26 12.06
CA ALA A 27 7.21 -2.40 11.89
C ALA A 27 6.06 -2.11 10.91
N VAL A 28 5.50 -0.90 10.88
CA VAL A 28 4.50 -0.49 9.86
C VAL A 28 5.07 -0.59 8.45
N HIS A 29 6.32 -0.17 8.23
CA HIS A 29 6.96 -0.32 6.92
C HIS A 29 7.25 -1.79 6.56
N GLU A 30 7.69 -2.60 7.52
CA GLU A 30 7.95 -4.02 7.32
C GLU A 30 6.66 -4.77 6.96
N VAL A 31 5.58 -4.57 7.73
CA VAL A 31 4.26 -5.18 7.47
C VAL A 31 3.64 -4.66 6.17
N GLY A 32 3.66 -3.34 5.94
CA GLY A 32 3.14 -2.75 4.71
C GLY A 32 3.81 -3.30 3.45
N LYS A 33 5.12 -3.54 3.50
CA LYS A 33 5.87 -4.18 2.41
C LYS A 33 5.47 -5.64 2.20
N VAL A 34 5.18 -6.40 3.26
CA VAL A 34 4.71 -7.78 3.13
C VAL A 34 3.32 -7.84 2.49
N ILE A 35 2.39 -6.98 2.92
CA ILE A 35 1.01 -6.98 2.44
C ILE A 35 0.90 -6.48 0.99
N HIS A 36 1.63 -5.42 0.65
CA HIS A 36 1.45 -4.73 -0.64
C HIS A 36 2.60 -4.95 -1.63
N GLY A 37 3.67 -5.66 -1.24
CA GLY A 37 4.82 -5.92 -2.10
C GLY A 37 5.40 -4.63 -2.69
N ASP A 38 5.54 -4.60 -4.00
CA ASP A 38 6.09 -3.47 -4.76
C ASP A 38 5.18 -2.24 -4.75
N ALA A 39 3.89 -2.38 -4.41
CA ALA A 39 2.99 -1.24 -4.28
C ALA A 39 3.26 -0.41 -3.01
N TRP A 40 3.99 -0.96 -2.03
CA TRP A 40 4.43 -0.22 -0.85
C TRP A 40 5.68 0.61 -1.17
N THR A 41 5.52 1.93 -1.25
CA THR A 41 6.60 2.84 -1.64
C THR A 41 7.46 3.29 -0.47
N GLY A 42 7.00 3.08 0.77
CA GLY A 42 7.62 3.61 1.97
C GLY A 42 7.27 5.08 2.24
N THR A 43 6.52 5.74 1.36
CA THR A 43 6.07 7.13 1.54
C THR A 43 4.62 7.21 2.04
N GLU A 44 3.96 6.08 2.26
CA GLU A 44 2.57 6.03 2.71
C GLU A 44 2.33 6.86 3.99
N PRO A 45 3.14 6.76 5.06
CA PRO A 45 2.91 7.55 6.28
C PRO A 45 3.16 9.06 6.13
N THR A 46 3.97 9.45 5.12
CA THR A 46 4.30 10.85 4.80
C THR A 46 3.40 11.44 3.72
N THR A 47 2.52 10.63 3.14
CA THR A 47 1.59 11.09 2.11
C THR A 47 0.61 12.10 2.72
N ALA A 48 0.39 13.22 2.05
CA ALA A 48 -0.58 14.23 2.49
C ALA A 48 -2.00 13.62 2.51
N ASN A 49 -2.87 14.15 3.36
CA ASN A 49 -4.27 13.71 3.32
C ASN A 49 -4.90 14.13 1.98
N PRO A 50 -5.76 13.28 1.40
CA PRO A 50 -6.57 13.66 0.26
C PRO A 50 -7.34 14.96 0.54
N LEU A 51 -7.48 15.78 -0.48
CA LEU A 51 -8.35 16.95 -0.42
C LEU A 51 -9.78 16.49 -0.17
N ASP A 52 -10.46 17.19 0.74
CA ASP A 52 -11.88 16.96 0.97
C ASP A 52 -12.68 17.56 -0.18
N LEU A 53 -12.86 16.77 -1.23
CA LEU A 53 -13.70 17.08 -2.39
C LEU A 53 -15.07 16.41 -2.25
N ARG A 54 -15.53 16.16 -1.02
CA ARG A 54 -16.78 15.43 -0.72
C ARG A 54 -17.88 15.91 -1.66
N ARG A 55 -18.33 14.98 -2.51
CA ARG A 55 -19.46 15.21 -3.37
C ARG A 55 -20.74 15.04 -2.56
N THR A 56 -21.65 15.99 -2.67
CA THR A 56 -22.98 15.83 -2.07
C THR A 56 -23.72 14.79 -2.89
N VAL A 57 -24.05 13.66 -2.25
CA VAL A 57 -24.89 12.62 -2.84
C VAL A 57 -26.34 13.07 -2.71
N LEU A 58 -27.03 13.24 -3.83
CA LEU A 58 -28.45 13.56 -3.85
C LEU A 58 -29.30 12.30 -3.68
N PRO A 59 -30.58 12.42 -3.26
CA PRO A 59 -31.49 11.28 -3.11
C PRO A 59 -31.67 10.43 -4.37
N ASN A 60 -31.42 11.00 -5.55
CA ASN A 60 -31.47 10.29 -6.84
C ASN A 60 -30.17 9.53 -7.18
N GLY A 61 -29.20 9.47 -6.26
CA GLY A 61 -27.90 8.81 -6.45
C GLY A 61 -26.88 9.62 -7.25
N SER A 62 -27.24 10.80 -7.77
CA SER A 62 -26.27 11.68 -8.43
C SER A 62 -25.37 12.37 -7.42
N THR A 63 -24.14 12.70 -7.84
CA THR A 63 -23.14 13.36 -7.00
C THR A 63 -22.77 14.71 -7.59
N PHE A 64 -22.82 15.78 -6.79
CA PHE A 64 -22.33 17.10 -7.20
C PHE A 64 -20.98 17.40 -6.57
N ALA A 65 -20.03 17.86 -7.39
CA ALA A 65 -18.79 18.46 -6.90
C ALA A 65 -19.10 19.66 -5.99
N PRO A 66 -18.26 19.94 -4.99
CA PRO A 66 -18.47 21.09 -4.13
C PRO A 66 -18.50 22.38 -4.96
N SER A 67 -19.49 23.24 -4.71
CA SER A 67 -19.53 24.58 -5.31
C SER A 67 -18.34 25.40 -4.81
N GLN A 68 -17.77 26.24 -5.69
CA GLN A 68 -16.70 27.16 -5.29
C GLN A 68 -17.09 28.09 -4.14
N ALA A 69 -18.39 28.34 -3.92
CA ALA A 69 -18.86 29.18 -2.82
C ALA A 69 -18.67 28.53 -1.44
N VAL A 70 -18.76 27.20 -1.37
CA VAL A 70 -18.65 26.42 -0.12
C VAL A 70 -17.30 25.75 0.07
N ALA A 71 -16.48 25.70 -0.99
CA ALA A 71 -15.15 25.13 -0.92
C ALA A 71 -14.24 25.91 0.04
N SER A 72 -13.52 25.18 0.89
CA SER A 72 -12.57 25.77 1.82
C SER A 72 -11.44 26.49 1.08
N ARG A 73 -10.81 27.44 1.77
CA ARG A 73 -9.66 28.19 1.23
C ARG A 73 -8.54 27.25 0.75
N THR A 74 -8.20 26.23 1.52
CA THR A 74 -7.16 25.24 1.16
C THR A 74 -7.49 24.49 -0.13
N VAL A 75 -8.77 24.13 -0.34
CA VAL A 75 -9.21 23.48 -1.59
C VAL A 75 -9.03 24.43 -2.77
N LYS A 76 -9.44 25.70 -2.64
CA LYS A 76 -9.26 26.72 -3.69
C LYS A 76 -7.79 26.96 -4.01
N GLU A 77 -6.94 27.12 -3.01
CA GLU A 77 -5.50 27.30 -3.21
C GLU A 77 -4.87 26.10 -3.93
N THR A 78 -5.29 24.88 -3.58
CA THR A 78 -4.80 23.66 -4.23
C THR A 78 -5.27 23.55 -5.68
N ILE A 79 -6.54 23.83 -5.95
CA ILE A 79 -7.08 23.87 -7.31
C ILE A 79 -6.35 24.92 -8.15
N ASN A 80 -6.10 26.12 -7.60
CA ASN A 80 -5.33 27.15 -8.29
C ASN A 80 -3.90 26.67 -8.62
N ALA A 81 -3.23 25.98 -7.68
CA ALA A 81 -1.91 25.43 -7.92
C ALA A 81 -1.91 24.33 -9.00
N LEU A 82 -2.93 23.46 -9.03
CA LEU A 82 -3.08 22.42 -10.05
C LEU A 82 -3.36 23.00 -11.43
N LEU A 83 -4.28 23.96 -11.54
CA LEU A 83 -4.57 24.65 -12.79
C LEU A 83 -3.32 25.35 -13.35
N ARG A 84 -2.59 26.09 -12.52
CA ARG A 84 -1.32 26.74 -12.92
C ARG A 84 -0.29 25.75 -13.47
N LYS A 85 -0.24 24.54 -12.91
CA LYS A 85 0.74 23.52 -13.27
C LYS A 85 0.36 22.76 -14.54
N PHE A 86 -0.91 22.40 -14.68
CA PHE A 86 -1.36 21.46 -15.71
C PHE A 86 -2.19 22.10 -16.83
N ARG A 87 -2.71 23.32 -16.61
CA ARG A 87 -3.57 24.07 -17.54
C ARG A 87 -3.09 25.53 -17.62
N PRO A 88 -1.86 25.79 -18.09
CA PRO A 88 -1.28 27.13 -18.13
C PRO A 88 -2.06 28.10 -19.02
N GLU A 89 -2.87 27.60 -19.96
CA GLU A 89 -3.74 28.41 -20.83
C GLU A 89 -4.82 29.20 -20.07
N PHE A 90 -5.12 28.85 -18.82
CA PHE A 90 -6.00 29.66 -17.97
C PHE A 90 -5.30 30.87 -17.34
N GLU A 91 -3.99 31.05 -17.55
CA GLU A 91 -3.19 32.20 -17.12
C GLU A 91 -3.34 32.57 -15.63
N ARG A 92 -3.60 31.55 -14.79
CA ARG A 92 -3.85 31.72 -13.35
C ARG A 92 -2.64 32.32 -12.64
N LYS A 93 -2.89 33.34 -11.82
CA LYS A 93 -1.86 33.99 -10.99
C LYS A 93 -1.58 33.20 -9.69
N PRO A 94 -0.36 33.27 -9.14
CA PRO A 94 -0.08 32.79 -7.80
C PRO A 94 -0.95 33.50 -6.75
N VAL A 95 -1.13 32.86 -5.60
CA VAL A 95 -1.85 33.47 -4.47
C VAL A 95 -1.09 34.69 -4.00
N VAL A 96 -1.74 35.85 -4.01
CA VAL A 96 -1.19 37.12 -3.53
C VAL A 96 -1.65 37.34 -2.09
N TYR A 97 -0.71 37.72 -1.22
CA TYR A 97 -0.98 38.01 0.19
C TYR A 97 -1.03 39.52 0.42
N GLY A 98 -2.21 40.00 0.82
CA GLY A 98 -2.42 41.37 1.25
C GLY A 98 -2.31 41.54 2.77
N PRO A 99 -2.52 42.77 3.28
CA PRO A 99 -2.45 43.09 4.72
C PRO A 99 -3.41 42.28 5.60
N HIS A 100 -4.49 41.76 5.01
CA HIS A 100 -5.56 41.03 5.71
C HIS A 100 -5.61 39.54 5.35
N GLY A 101 -4.53 38.99 4.76
CA GLY A 101 -4.47 37.61 4.26
C GLY A 101 -4.49 37.55 2.74
N PRO A 102 -4.60 36.34 2.14
CA PRO A 102 -4.60 36.25 0.69
C PRO A 102 -5.88 36.79 0.09
N GLU A 103 -5.75 37.27 -1.13
CA GLU A 103 -6.90 37.67 -1.92
C GLU A 103 -7.80 36.46 -2.20
N PRO A 104 -9.14 36.63 -2.14
CA PRO A 104 -10.07 35.56 -2.47
C PRO A 104 -9.85 35.05 -3.89
N LEU A 105 -9.66 33.74 -4.03
CA LEU A 105 -9.61 33.09 -5.33
C LEU A 105 -11.03 32.90 -5.89
N SER A 106 -11.29 33.50 -7.04
CA SER A 106 -12.46 33.21 -7.87
C SER A 106 -12.06 32.34 -9.06
N PHE A 107 -13.01 31.54 -9.54
CA PHE A 107 -12.85 30.66 -10.69
C PHE A 107 -14.03 30.85 -11.64
N SER A 108 -13.78 30.77 -12.94
CA SER A 108 -14.86 30.52 -13.90
C SER A 108 -15.45 29.12 -13.66
N THR A 109 -16.64 28.86 -14.18
CA THR A 109 -17.27 27.53 -14.07
C THR A 109 -16.38 26.45 -14.69
N GLU A 110 -15.75 26.75 -15.83
CA GLU A 110 -14.86 25.83 -16.53
C GLU A 110 -13.56 25.58 -15.75
N GLU A 111 -12.91 26.65 -15.26
CA GLU A 111 -11.70 26.54 -14.44
C GLU A 111 -11.96 25.69 -13.19
N TRP A 112 -13.10 25.89 -12.53
CA TRP A 112 -13.48 25.13 -11.35
C TRP A 112 -13.68 23.66 -11.67
N GLN A 113 -14.43 23.35 -12.74
CA GLN A 113 -14.70 21.97 -13.15
C GLN A 113 -13.42 21.21 -13.50
N VAL A 114 -12.57 21.79 -14.34
CA VAL A 114 -11.26 21.22 -14.69
C VAL A 114 -10.37 21.10 -13.46
N GLY A 115 -10.42 22.08 -12.56
CA GLY A 115 -9.68 22.09 -11.31
C GLY A 115 -10.06 20.92 -10.39
N ILE A 116 -11.36 20.62 -10.28
CA ILE A 116 -11.87 19.48 -9.53
C ILE A 116 -11.40 18.17 -10.15
N GLU A 117 -11.47 18.01 -11.46
CA GLU A 117 -11.01 16.79 -12.16
C GLU A 117 -9.52 16.53 -11.91
N LEU A 118 -8.68 17.57 -11.99
CA LEU A 118 -7.26 17.46 -11.65
C LEU A 118 -7.04 17.10 -10.18
N ALA A 119 -7.83 17.69 -9.28
CA ALA A 119 -7.74 17.43 -7.85
C ALA A 119 -8.20 16.00 -7.49
N GLU A 120 -9.21 15.46 -8.16
CA GLU A 120 -9.68 14.08 -8.02
C GLU A 120 -8.62 13.08 -8.53
N ALA A 121 -8.02 13.35 -9.70
CA ALA A 121 -6.93 12.53 -10.23
C ALA A 121 -5.71 12.52 -9.29
N ALA A 122 -5.37 13.68 -8.70
CA ALA A 122 -4.32 13.77 -7.68
C ALA A 122 -4.71 13.00 -6.39
N ASN A 123 -5.95 13.13 -5.94
CA ASN A 123 -6.48 12.44 -4.77
C ASN A 123 -6.45 10.93 -4.90
N GLN A 124 -6.67 10.36 -6.09
CA GLN A 124 -6.67 8.90 -6.27
C GLN A 124 -5.36 8.26 -5.81
N LYS A 125 -4.23 8.92 -6.06
CA LYS A 125 -2.91 8.46 -5.58
C LYS A 125 -2.79 8.56 -4.06
N LEU A 126 -3.26 9.67 -3.49
CA LEU A 126 -3.24 9.90 -2.04
C LEU A 126 -4.14 8.90 -1.30
N VAL A 127 -5.34 8.66 -1.81
CA VAL A 127 -6.31 7.69 -1.28
C VAL A 127 -5.73 6.29 -1.32
N SER A 128 -5.08 5.90 -2.43
CA SER A 128 -4.45 4.58 -2.54
C SER A 128 -3.32 4.38 -1.53
N ALA A 129 -2.45 5.39 -1.36
CA ALA A 129 -1.39 5.36 -0.37
C ALA A 129 -1.93 5.33 1.07
N GLN A 130 -2.95 6.14 1.37
CA GLN A 130 -3.58 6.17 2.68
C GLN A 130 -4.30 4.85 2.99
N LYS A 131 -4.95 4.23 1.99
CA LYS A 131 -5.55 2.92 2.14
C LYS A 131 -4.49 1.89 2.52
N ARG A 132 -3.37 1.82 1.80
CA ARG A 132 -2.27 0.89 2.13
C ARG A 132 -1.74 1.10 3.54
N LEU A 133 -1.55 2.36 3.96
CA LEU A 133 -1.15 2.69 5.32
C LEU A 133 -2.14 2.14 6.35
N ASN A 134 -3.43 2.40 6.13
CA ASN A 134 -4.49 1.98 7.02
C ASN A 134 -4.62 0.45 7.08
N ASP A 135 -4.49 -0.24 5.94
CA ASP A 135 -4.49 -1.69 5.86
C ASP A 135 -3.33 -2.28 6.70
N ALA A 136 -2.12 -1.73 6.58
CA ALA A 136 -0.95 -2.16 7.35
C ALA A 136 -1.13 -1.91 8.87
N ILE A 137 -1.64 -0.74 9.26
CA ILE A 137 -1.92 -0.41 10.66
C ILE A 137 -3.02 -1.32 11.23
N ALA A 138 -4.11 -1.53 10.49
CA ALA A 138 -5.21 -2.40 10.90
C ALA A 138 -4.75 -3.84 11.09
N SER A 139 -3.91 -4.34 10.18
CA SER A 139 -3.25 -5.65 10.29
C SER A 139 -2.41 -5.77 11.57
N ILE A 140 -1.58 -4.78 11.89
CA ILE A 140 -0.79 -4.78 13.15
C ILE A 140 -1.69 -4.78 14.37
N ILE A 141 -2.76 -3.97 14.37
CA ILE A 141 -3.72 -3.89 15.49
C ILE A 141 -4.41 -5.23 15.72
N SER A 142 -4.93 -5.86 14.66
CA SER A 142 -5.56 -7.19 14.73
C SER A 142 -4.56 -8.24 15.23
N ALA A 143 -3.33 -8.24 14.72
CA ALA A 143 -2.29 -9.17 15.19
C ALA A 143 -1.96 -9.01 16.68
N CYS A 144 -1.94 -7.78 17.19
CA CYS A 144 -1.73 -7.54 18.62
C CYS A 144 -2.96 -7.94 19.45
N ALA A 145 -4.17 -7.66 18.96
CA ALA A 145 -5.43 -8.02 19.60
C ALA A 145 -5.63 -9.55 19.71
N GLU A 146 -5.12 -10.29 18.73
CA GLU A 146 -5.16 -11.76 18.65
C GLU A 146 -3.98 -12.44 19.36
N GLY A 147 -2.93 -11.68 19.71
CA GLY A 147 -1.73 -12.20 20.37
C GLY A 147 -0.68 -12.79 19.44
N HIS A 148 -0.82 -12.61 18.13
CA HIS A 148 0.19 -12.98 17.15
C HIS A 148 1.40 -12.03 17.16
N LEU A 149 1.20 -10.78 17.54
CA LEU A 149 2.25 -9.76 17.61
C LEU A 149 2.38 -9.23 19.04
N ILE A 150 3.56 -9.40 19.64
CA ILE A 150 3.81 -9.00 21.02
C ILE A 150 4.29 -7.55 21.04
N SER A 151 3.52 -6.68 21.68
CA SER A 151 3.87 -5.28 21.88
C SER A 151 4.43 -5.00 23.27
N ALA A 152 5.34 -4.03 23.40
CA ALA A 152 5.86 -3.53 24.66
C ALA A 152 6.06 -2.00 24.59
N LEU A 153 6.22 -1.36 25.76
CA LEU A 153 6.44 0.09 25.85
C LEU A 153 7.85 0.43 26.32
N ARG A 154 8.35 1.58 25.89
CA ARG A 154 9.60 2.17 26.40
C ARG A 154 9.43 3.67 26.65
N PRO A 155 9.88 4.19 27.80
CA PRO A 155 9.84 5.62 28.07
C PRO A 155 10.59 6.45 27.02
N LYS A 156 10.08 7.65 26.70
CA LYS A 156 10.71 8.54 25.69
C LYS A 156 12.13 8.95 26.06
N ALA A 157 12.38 9.19 27.35
CA ALA A 157 13.71 9.54 27.88
C ALA A 157 14.72 8.38 27.78
N GLY A 158 14.26 7.17 27.45
CA GLY A 158 15.07 5.95 27.39
C GLY A 158 14.79 4.99 28.54
N GLY A 159 15.75 4.11 28.82
CA GLY A 159 15.59 3.01 29.78
C GLY A 159 15.15 1.70 29.15
N ARG A 160 14.80 0.73 30.02
CA ARG A 160 14.42 -0.63 29.64
C ARG A 160 13.06 -0.66 28.93
N ILE A 161 12.91 -1.63 28.02
CA ILE A 161 11.60 -2.05 27.53
C ILE A 161 10.83 -2.62 28.74
N GLY A 162 9.57 -2.21 28.89
CA GLY A 162 8.67 -2.74 29.91
C GLY A 162 8.19 -4.16 29.57
N ASP A 163 7.39 -4.73 30.46
CA ASP A 163 6.81 -6.06 30.23
C ASP A 163 5.92 -6.07 28.97
N PRO A 164 5.77 -7.23 28.31
CA PRO A 164 4.81 -7.41 27.23
C PRO A 164 3.42 -6.89 27.61
N LEU A 165 2.84 -6.05 26.76
CA LEU A 165 1.49 -5.56 26.94
C LEU A 165 0.48 -6.71 26.74
N PRO A 166 -0.58 -6.76 27.55
CA PRO A 166 -1.63 -7.75 27.35
C PRO A 166 -2.49 -7.38 26.13
N ASN A 167 -2.92 -8.38 25.35
CA ASN A 167 -3.61 -8.19 24.06
C ASN A 167 -4.84 -7.27 24.13
N TYR A 168 -5.59 -7.32 25.25
CA TYR A 168 -6.83 -6.55 25.43
C TYR A 168 -6.61 -5.03 25.35
N VAL A 169 -5.38 -4.53 25.56
CA VAL A 169 -5.11 -3.10 25.38
C VAL A 169 -5.31 -2.66 23.94
N TRP A 170 -5.30 -3.58 22.97
CA TRP A 170 -5.56 -3.28 21.55
C TRP A 170 -7.04 -3.39 21.17
N HIS A 171 -7.92 -3.83 22.08
CA HIS A 171 -9.37 -3.91 21.87
C HIS A 171 -10.03 -2.54 22.09
N THR A 172 -9.79 -1.62 21.16
CA THR A 172 -10.36 -0.26 21.22
C THR A 172 -10.58 0.31 19.82
N GLU A 173 -11.67 1.07 19.67
CA GLU A 173 -12.04 1.75 18.41
C GLU A 173 -10.99 2.77 17.95
N HIS A 174 -10.10 3.21 18.85
CA HIS A 174 -9.13 4.28 18.60
C HIS A 174 -7.68 3.79 18.51
N ALA A 175 -7.46 2.47 18.34
CA ALA A 175 -6.12 1.89 18.33
C ALA A 175 -5.22 2.48 17.22
N ALA A 176 -5.80 2.91 16.09
CA ALA A 176 -5.08 3.55 14.99
C ALA A 176 -4.39 4.88 15.41
N ASN A 177 -4.95 5.61 16.37
CA ASN A 177 -4.37 6.90 16.83
C ASN A 177 -2.98 6.73 17.44
N ARG A 178 -2.67 5.53 17.96
CA ARG A 178 -1.35 5.19 18.51
C ARG A 178 -0.23 5.30 17.48
N PHE A 179 -0.53 5.18 16.20
CA PHE A 179 0.44 5.26 15.10
C PHE A 179 0.67 6.69 14.61
N PHE A 180 -0.02 7.70 15.16
CA PHE A 180 0.29 9.09 14.81
C PHE A 180 1.73 9.45 15.21
N TRP A 181 2.15 9.07 16.43
CA TRP A 181 3.51 9.20 16.96
C TRP A 181 4.13 7.89 17.46
N CYS A 182 3.50 6.75 17.15
CA CYS A 182 3.94 5.43 17.62
C CYS A 182 4.08 5.37 19.14
N GLN A 183 3.06 5.90 19.84
CA GLN A 183 3.06 6.13 21.28
C GLN A 183 1.75 5.68 21.94
N MET A 184 1.83 5.33 23.22
CA MET A 184 0.69 4.99 24.06
C MET A 184 0.99 5.33 25.52
N SER A 185 -0.03 5.75 26.27
CA SER A 185 0.06 5.95 27.71
C SER A 185 -0.14 4.61 28.43
N PRO A 186 0.80 4.15 29.28
CA PRO A 186 0.61 2.93 30.08
C PRO A 186 -0.50 3.10 31.13
N ASN A 187 -0.72 4.32 31.63
CA ASN A 187 -1.70 4.62 32.67
C ASN A 187 -3.11 4.90 32.12
N ASN A 188 -3.21 5.19 30.81
CA ASN A 188 -4.47 5.44 30.14
C ASN A 188 -4.43 4.90 28.70
N PRO A 189 -4.35 3.56 28.51
CA PRO A 189 -4.18 2.97 27.19
C PRO A 189 -5.39 3.15 26.26
N PHE A 190 -6.56 3.46 26.81
CA PHE A 190 -7.82 3.67 26.07
C PHE A 190 -8.18 5.15 25.88
N GLY A 191 -7.28 6.07 26.26
CA GLY A 191 -7.49 7.49 26.10
C GLY A 191 -7.57 7.93 24.63
N TYR A 192 -8.35 8.98 24.37
CA TYR A 192 -8.51 9.61 23.05
C TYR A 192 -7.31 10.47 22.61
N SER A 193 -6.22 10.47 23.39
CA SER A 193 -5.09 11.37 23.18
C SER A 193 -4.36 11.06 21.87
N VAL A 194 -4.72 11.77 20.81
CA VAL A 194 -3.92 11.92 19.57
C VAL A 194 -2.64 12.70 19.87
N VAL A 195 -2.68 13.51 20.94
CA VAL A 195 -1.58 14.36 21.39
C VAL A 195 -0.81 13.64 22.49
N GLY A 196 0.31 13.03 22.10
CA GLY A 196 1.41 12.63 22.98
C GLY A 196 1.76 13.70 24.02
N GLY A 197 2.32 13.23 25.14
CA GLY A 197 2.65 14.02 26.31
C GLY A 197 3.67 13.28 27.16
N ASP A 198 4.01 13.81 28.33
CA ASP A 198 5.11 13.27 29.14
C ASP A 198 4.84 11.87 29.69
N GLY A 199 3.56 11.51 29.88
CA GLY A 199 3.14 10.16 30.25
C GLY A 199 3.13 9.15 29.10
N HIS A 200 3.38 9.56 27.85
CA HIS A 200 3.37 8.63 26.71
C HIS A 200 4.72 7.94 26.53
N GLN A 201 4.65 6.67 26.14
CA GLN A 201 5.80 5.82 25.88
C GLN A 201 5.78 5.35 24.42
N TYR A 202 6.97 5.09 23.86
CA TYR A 202 7.10 4.55 22.52
C TYR A 202 6.67 3.09 22.47
N ILE A 203 5.96 2.72 21.40
CA ILE A 203 5.52 1.36 21.14
C ILE A 203 6.62 0.61 20.38
N PHE A 204 6.92 -0.58 20.88
CA PHE A 204 7.83 -1.54 20.25
C PHE A 204 7.11 -2.88 20.07
N PHE A 205 7.54 -3.65 19.07
CA PHE A 205 7.10 -5.03 18.86
C PHE A 205 8.27 -5.98 18.99
N SER A 206 8.07 -7.15 19.60
CA SER A 206 9.10 -8.19 19.66
C SER A 206 9.47 -8.64 18.25
N ARG A 207 10.77 -8.66 17.95
CA ARG A 207 11.33 -9.05 16.64
C ARG A 207 10.87 -10.46 16.27
N ASP A 208 10.94 -11.42 17.20
CA ASP A 208 10.54 -12.80 16.94
C ASP A 208 9.05 -12.92 16.56
N SER A 209 8.18 -12.18 17.27
CA SER A 209 6.74 -12.17 16.96
C SER A 209 6.42 -11.45 15.65
N LEU A 210 7.16 -10.38 15.33
CA LEU A 210 7.01 -9.65 14.06
C LEU A 210 7.43 -10.53 12.89
N ASP A 211 8.59 -11.19 12.97
CA ASP A 211 9.08 -12.07 11.92
C ASP A 211 8.18 -13.31 11.75
N GLY A 212 7.60 -13.82 12.85
CA GLY A 212 6.56 -14.84 12.82
C GLY A 212 5.31 -14.36 12.08
N TYR A 213 4.81 -13.18 12.44
CA TYR A 213 3.64 -12.58 11.82
C TYR A 213 3.84 -12.25 10.33
N SER A 214 5.00 -11.70 9.95
CA SER A 214 5.34 -11.44 8.56
C SER A 214 5.35 -12.70 7.70
N ARG A 215 5.79 -13.84 8.25
CA ARG A 215 5.70 -15.14 7.55
C ARG A 215 4.25 -15.57 7.34
N LEU A 216 3.41 -15.45 8.38
CA LEU A 216 1.98 -15.76 8.27
C LEU A 216 1.31 -14.92 7.17
N LEU A 217 1.59 -13.62 7.14
CA LEU A 217 1.07 -12.72 6.09
C LEU A 217 1.57 -13.08 4.69
N ALA A 218 2.86 -13.40 4.56
CA ALA A 218 3.45 -13.79 3.29
C ALA A 218 2.85 -15.12 2.78
N ASP A 219 2.62 -16.07 3.67
CA ASP A 219 1.98 -17.35 3.32
C ASP A 219 0.51 -17.17 2.94
N ALA A 220 -0.23 -16.29 3.63
CA ALA A 220 -1.62 -15.96 3.30
C ALA A 220 -1.77 -15.19 1.97
N SER A 221 -0.75 -14.43 1.58
CA SER A 221 -0.72 -13.65 0.34
C SER A 221 -0.23 -14.47 -0.86
N ARG A 222 0.29 -15.68 -0.64
CA ARG A 222 0.57 -16.59 -1.74
C ARG A 222 -0.78 -17.01 -2.34
N PRO A 223 -1.00 -16.80 -3.65
CA PRO A 223 -2.17 -17.37 -4.29
C PRO A 223 -2.14 -18.87 -4.00
N GLU A 224 -3.21 -19.39 -3.39
CA GLU A 224 -3.35 -20.84 -3.30
C GLU A 224 -3.07 -21.38 -4.70
N PRO A 225 -2.18 -22.39 -4.84
CA PRO A 225 -1.91 -22.95 -6.14
C PRO A 225 -3.26 -23.37 -6.72
N ASP A 226 -3.71 -22.65 -7.74
CA ASP A 226 -5.04 -22.79 -8.33
C ASP A 226 -5.29 -24.27 -8.66
N ARG A 227 -6.00 -24.92 -7.74
CA ARG A 227 -6.34 -26.35 -7.80
C ARG A 227 -7.74 -26.52 -8.36
N THR A 228 -8.51 -25.44 -8.52
CA THR A 228 -9.97 -25.50 -8.67
C THR A 228 -10.54 -24.79 -9.90
N THR A 229 -9.82 -23.89 -10.58
CA THR A 229 -10.23 -23.40 -11.91
C THR A 229 -9.42 -24.07 -13.02
N LYS A 230 -9.56 -25.40 -13.13
CA LYS A 230 -9.14 -26.11 -14.34
C LYS A 230 -10.14 -25.78 -15.45
N THR A 231 -9.84 -24.74 -16.23
CA THR A 231 -10.42 -24.68 -17.57
C THR A 231 -9.80 -25.83 -18.35
N ASP A 232 -10.58 -26.88 -18.62
CA ASP A 232 -10.08 -28.04 -19.35
C ASP A 232 -9.96 -27.70 -20.84
N TYR A 233 -8.87 -27.01 -21.17
CA TYR A 233 -8.49 -26.81 -22.55
C TYR A 233 -8.20 -28.17 -23.18
N LYS A 234 -8.83 -28.40 -24.34
CA LYS A 234 -8.57 -29.56 -25.19
C LYS A 234 -7.07 -29.68 -25.43
N THR A 235 -6.49 -30.84 -25.11
CA THR A 235 -5.05 -31.08 -25.18
C THR A 235 -4.50 -30.80 -26.58
N GLU A 236 -5.27 -31.05 -27.64
CA GLU A 236 -4.82 -30.76 -29.00
C GLU A 236 -4.56 -29.26 -29.23
N LYS A 237 -5.36 -28.37 -28.64
CA LYS A 237 -5.18 -26.92 -28.78
C LYS A 237 -3.90 -26.45 -28.08
N LEU A 238 -3.60 -27.02 -26.91
CA LEU A 238 -2.38 -26.71 -26.16
C LEU A 238 -1.13 -27.22 -26.90
N ILE A 239 -1.20 -28.44 -27.45
CA ILE A 239 -0.11 -29.02 -28.25
C ILE A 239 0.12 -28.19 -29.53
N ALA A 240 -0.94 -27.84 -30.27
CA ALA A 240 -0.81 -27.05 -31.50
C ALA A 240 -0.12 -25.71 -31.26
N TRP A 241 -0.56 -24.97 -30.23
CA TRP A 241 0.07 -23.70 -29.84
C TRP A 241 1.54 -23.87 -29.45
N ALA A 242 1.85 -24.89 -28.64
CA ALA A 242 3.23 -25.10 -28.21
C ALA A 242 4.14 -25.55 -29.37
N THR A 243 3.63 -26.35 -30.30
CA THR A 243 4.35 -26.74 -31.52
C THR A 243 4.69 -25.53 -32.37
N GLU A 244 3.75 -24.61 -32.59
CA GLU A 244 4.02 -23.35 -33.29
C GLU A 244 5.12 -22.54 -32.58
N LEU A 245 5.02 -22.44 -31.25
CA LEU A 245 6.00 -21.74 -30.44
C LEU A 245 7.40 -22.39 -30.53
N PHE A 246 7.49 -23.71 -30.48
CA PHE A 246 8.74 -24.44 -30.61
C PHE A 246 9.34 -24.31 -32.02
N ASN A 247 8.52 -24.46 -33.07
CA ASN A 247 8.95 -24.27 -34.45
C ASN A 247 9.48 -22.86 -34.69
N SER A 248 8.91 -21.84 -34.05
CA SER A 248 9.41 -20.47 -34.17
C SER A 248 10.83 -20.30 -33.58
N VAL A 249 11.18 -21.09 -32.55
CA VAL A 249 12.55 -21.10 -32.01
C VAL A 249 13.50 -21.87 -32.92
N GLU A 250 13.08 -23.02 -33.43
CA GLU A 250 13.88 -23.81 -34.38
C GLU A 250 14.20 -23.04 -35.66
N ASN A 251 13.26 -22.21 -36.13
CA ASN A 251 13.42 -21.36 -37.31
C ASN A 251 14.10 -20.01 -36.99
N ASN A 252 14.72 -19.84 -35.81
CA ASN A 252 15.38 -18.61 -35.37
C ASN A 252 14.49 -17.35 -35.37
N GLN A 253 13.16 -17.50 -35.36
CA GLN A 253 12.22 -16.39 -35.25
C GLN A 253 12.04 -15.92 -33.80
N ARG A 254 12.36 -16.78 -32.83
CA ARG A 254 12.34 -16.47 -31.39
C ARG A 254 13.57 -17.01 -30.69
N ARG A 255 13.96 -16.35 -29.59
CA ARG A 255 15.02 -16.87 -28.70
C ARG A 255 14.55 -18.11 -27.94
N ILE A 256 15.49 -18.98 -27.57
CA ILE A 256 15.25 -20.09 -26.65
C ILE A 256 14.76 -19.52 -25.31
N PHE A 257 13.73 -20.14 -24.74
CA PHE A 257 13.12 -19.75 -23.48
C PHE A 257 13.13 -20.91 -22.46
N THR A 258 13.09 -20.54 -21.18
CA THR A 258 13.05 -21.45 -20.05
C THR A 258 11.64 -22.04 -19.86
N GLN A 259 11.56 -23.10 -19.06
CA GLN A 259 10.27 -23.69 -18.68
C GLN A 259 9.36 -22.68 -17.94
N ALA A 260 9.93 -21.80 -17.11
CA ALA A 260 9.15 -20.80 -16.38
C ALA A 260 8.57 -19.73 -17.34
N GLU A 261 9.36 -19.29 -18.32
CA GLU A 261 8.88 -18.39 -19.38
C GLU A 261 7.78 -19.04 -20.23
N PHE A 262 7.92 -20.33 -20.57
CA PHE A 262 6.88 -21.09 -21.25
C PHE A 262 5.56 -21.15 -20.46
N GLU A 263 5.64 -21.44 -19.16
CA GLU A 263 4.46 -21.47 -18.27
C GLU A 263 3.78 -20.10 -18.17
N ALA A 264 4.55 -19.00 -18.17
CA ALA A 264 4.01 -17.65 -18.18
C ALA A 264 3.28 -17.35 -19.51
N MET A 265 3.89 -17.68 -20.66
CA MET A 265 3.26 -17.52 -21.97
C MET A 265 1.98 -18.35 -22.09
N ALA A 266 1.98 -19.58 -21.58
CA ALA A 266 0.79 -20.45 -21.60
C ALA A 266 -0.34 -19.91 -20.73
N ARG A 267 -0.05 -19.28 -19.59
CA ARG A 267 -1.08 -18.63 -18.75
C ARG A 267 -1.68 -17.40 -19.41
N GLN A 268 -0.88 -16.68 -20.20
CA GLN A 268 -1.35 -15.53 -20.95
C GLN A 268 -2.30 -15.96 -22.07
N GLU A 269 -1.95 -17.01 -22.82
CA GLU A 269 -2.76 -17.51 -23.94
C GLU A 269 -3.98 -18.33 -23.47
N PHE A 270 -3.81 -19.11 -22.39
CA PHE A 270 -4.82 -20.02 -21.85
C PHE A 270 -5.04 -19.75 -20.35
N PRO A 271 -5.80 -18.69 -19.99
CA PRO A 271 -6.12 -18.38 -18.59
C PRO A 271 -6.78 -19.58 -17.86
N GLY A 272 -6.18 -20.03 -16.77
CA GLY A 272 -6.66 -21.19 -15.99
C GLY A 272 -6.16 -22.56 -16.50
N VAL A 273 -5.18 -22.60 -17.42
CA VAL A 273 -4.56 -23.87 -17.83
C VAL A 273 -3.81 -24.54 -16.67
N SER A 274 -4.04 -25.84 -16.49
CA SER A 274 -3.35 -26.63 -15.46
C SER A 274 -1.86 -26.78 -15.79
N ILE A 275 -0.99 -26.14 -15.00
CA ILE A 275 0.47 -26.23 -15.17
C ILE A 275 1.00 -27.67 -15.09
N PRO A 276 0.54 -28.54 -14.17
CA PRO A 276 0.93 -29.95 -14.20
C PRO A 276 0.58 -30.66 -15.51
N LYS A 277 -0.63 -30.43 -16.06
CA LYS A 277 -1.06 -30.98 -17.36
C LYS A 277 -0.16 -30.48 -18.48
N LEU A 278 0.05 -29.16 -18.55
CA LEU A 278 0.91 -28.50 -19.54
C LEU A 278 2.35 -29.07 -19.49
N ARG A 279 2.92 -29.23 -18.30
CA ARG A 279 4.26 -29.82 -18.13
C ARG A 279 4.33 -31.27 -18.63
N LYS A 280 3.32 -32.08 -18.26
CA LYS A 280 3.28 -33.52 -18.54
C LYS A 280 2.99 -33.82 -20.00
N GLU A 281 2.04 -33.12 -20.60
CA GLU A 281 1.49 -33.43 -21.92
C GLU A 281 2.13 -32.62 -23.05
N VAL A 282 2.65 -31.43 -22.75
CA VAL A 282 3.15 -30.51 -23.77
C VAL A 282 4.67 -30.30 -23.63
N TRP A 283 5.14 -29.84 -22.47
CA TRP A 283 6.56 -29.54 -22.27
C TRP A 283 7.46 -30.78 -22.33
N SER A 284 6.93 -31.97 -22.01
CA SER A 284 7.65 -33.23 -22.11
C SER A 284 8.05 -33.57 -23.55
N GLY A 285 7.27 -33.14 -24.54
CA GLY A 285 7.50 -33.33 -25.98
C GLY A 285 8.31 -32.21 -26.65
N ARG A 286 8.91 -31.29 -25.89
CA ARG A 286 9.67 -30.18 -26.47
C ARG A 286 10.92 -30.63 -27.23
N PRO A 287 11.40 -29.85 -28.21
CA PRO A 287 12.66 -30.13 -28.92
C PRO A 287 13.91 -30.16 -28.02
N ALA A 288 14.96 -30.83 -28.49
CA ALA A 288 16.21 -31.04 -27.75
C ALA A 288 16.98 -29.74 -27.44
N LEU A 289 16.79 -28.70 -28.25
CA LEU A 289 17.39 -27.37 -28.03
C LEU A 289 16.91 -26.67 -26.75
N PHE A 290 15.77 -27.08 -26.17
CA PHE A 290 15.30 -26.53 -24.91
C PHE A 290 15.97 -27.27 -23.73
N PRO A 291 16.71 -26.55 -22.87
CA PRO A 291 17.47 -27.18 -21.80
C PRO A 291 16.55 -28.05 -20.93
N ARG A 292 16.91 -29.32 -20.76
CA ARG A 292 16.36 -30.12 -19.65
C ARG A 292 16.82 -29.44 -18.37
N LYS A 293 15.91 -29.25 -17.41
CA LYS A 293 16.24 -28.77 -16.06
C LYS A 293 17.56 -29.43 -15.66
N ALA A 294 18.59 -28.63 -15.38
CA ALA A 294 19.82 -29.16 -14.82
C ALA A 294 19.42 -30.05 -13.65
N ALA A 295 19.84 -31.32 -13.68
CA ALA A 295 19.63 -32.20 -12.54
C ALA A 295 20.17 -31.46 -11.32
N LYS A 296 19.33 -31.23 -10.30
CA LYS A 296 19.81 -30.64 -9.06
C LYS A 296 20.83 -31.62 -8.48
N GLY A 297 22.11 -31.29 -8.59
CA GLY A 297 23.23 -32.12 -8.12
C GLY A 297 24.14 -32.58 -9.25
N ALA A 298 24.98 -31.65 -9.72
CA ALA A 298 26.32 -31.93 -10.24
C ALA A 298 27.25 -30.90 -9.60
#